data_AF-A0A967IB64-F1
#
_entry.id   AF-A0A967IB64-F1
#
_cell.length_a   1.000
_cell.length_b   1.000
_cell.length_c   1.000
_cell.angle_alpha   90.00
_cell.angle_beta   90.00
_cell.angle_gamma   90.00
#
_symmetry.space_group_name_H-M   'P 1'
#
loop_
_entity.id
_entity.type
_entity.pdbx_description
1 polymer ?
#
loop_
_entity_poly.entity_id
_entity_poly.type
_entity_poly.pdbx_seq_one_letter_code
_entity_poly.pdbx_strand_id
1 'polypeptide(L)' 'PSAGELKTKPTQHSVKELRSIGIQPDILLCRSDREVPAGERKKIALFCNV' A
#
# COMPACT_ATOMS: atom_id res chain seq x y z
N PRO A 1 5.06 4.42 -17.88
CA PRO A 1 3.85 4.78 -17.09
C PRO A 1 2.59 4.52 -17.93
N SER A 2 2.12 3.28 -17.92
CA SER A 2 0.95 2.86 -18.69
C SER A 2 -0.26 2.83 -17.75
N ALA A 3 -1.32 3.53 -18.14
CA ALA A 3 -2.60 3.73 -17.45
C ALA A 3 -2.53 4.52 -16.13
N GLY A 4 -3.38 5.56 -15.99
CA GLY A 4 -3.52 6.41 -14.79
C GLY A 4 -4.08 5.70 -13.56
N GLU A 5 -3.87 4.39 -13.45
CA GLU A 5 -4.24 3.56 -12.33
C GLU A 5 -3.15 3.62 -11.25
N LEU A 6 -3.57 3.89 -10.02
CA LEU A 6 -2.67 3.96 -8.88
C LEU A 6 -2.21 2.54 -8.52
N LYS A 7 -0.91 2.28 -8.66
CA LYS A 7 -0.33 0.95 -8.42
C LYS A 7 -0.10 0.72 -6.93
N THR A 8 -0.74 -0.29 -6.37
CA THR A 8 -0.63 -0.66 -4.94
C THR A 8 0.45 -1.70 -4.63
N LYS A 9 0.99 -2.35 -5.67
CA LYS A 9 2.01 -3.41 -5.55
C LYS A 9 3.30 -2.97 -4.83
N PRO A 10 3.87 -1.77 -5.08
CA PRO A 10 5.06 -1.32 -4.35
C PRO A 10 4.81 -1.22 -2.84
N THR A 11 3.66 -0.70 -2.41
CA THR A 11 3.27 -0.62 -1.00
C THR A 11 3.17 -1.99 -0.35
N GLN A 12 2.58 -2.96 -1.05
CA GLN A 12 2.48 -4.35 -0.58
C GLN A 12 3.86 -4.99 -0.36
N HIS A 13 4.81 -4.72 -1.26
CA HIS A 13 6.18 -5.24 -1.13
C HIS A 13 6.89 -4.66 0.09
N SER A 14 6.80 -3.35 0.33
CA SER A 14 7.42 -2.72 1.51
C SER A 14 6.87 -3.27 2.82
N VAL A 15 5.55 -3.49 2.93
CA VAL A 15 4.97 -4.09 4.14
C VAL A 15 5.47 -5.52 4.35
N LYS A 16 5.60 -6.31 3.28
CA LYS A 16 6.17 -7.66 3.36
C LYS A 16 7.62 -7.64 3.85
N GLU A 17 8.44 -6.71 3.37
CA GLU A 17 9.83 -6.54 3.79
C GLU A 17 9.91 -6.15 5.27
N LEU A 18 9.11 -5.17 5.72
CA LEU A 18 9.01 -4.77 7.13
C LEU A 18 8.62 -5.97 8.02
N ARG A 19 7.61 -6.74 7.61
CA ARG A 19 7.18 -7.92 8.36
C ARG A 19 8.24 -9.03 8.37
N SER A 20 9.02 -9.17 7.30
CA SER A 20 10.10 -10.16 7.23
C SER A 20 11.23 -9.92 8.25
N ILE A 21 11.40 -8.66 8.69
CA ILE A 21 12.33 -8.28 9.75
C ILE A 21 11.66 -8.15 11.14
N GLY A 22 10.39 -8.56 11.26
CA GLY A 22 9.65 -8.55 12.53
C GLY A 22 8.93 -7.26 12.87
N ILE A 23 8.81 -6.31 11.92
CA ILE A 23 8.14 -5.02 12.13
C ILE A 23 6.72 -5.09 11.54
N GLN A 24 5.72 -4.96 12.41
CA GLN A 24 4.32 -4.80 12.00
C GLN A 24 3.97 -3.31 11.97
N PRO A 25 3.62 -2.73 10.81
CA PRO A 25 3.13 -1.36 10.76
C PRO A 25 1.67 -1.30 11.24
N ASP A 26 1.36 -0.33 12.10
CA ASP A 26 -0.03 -0.01 12.48
C ASP A 26 -0.68 1.00 11.52
N ILE A 27 0.13 1.84 10.87
CA ILE A 27 -0.32 2.91 9.98
C ILE A 27 0.51 2.92 8.70
N LEU A 28 -0.16 3.04 7.55
CA LEU A 28 0.48 3.24 6.25
C LEU A 28 0.19 4.64 5.71
N LEU A 29 1.23 5.46 5.56
CA LEU A 29 1.14 6.76 4.90
C LEU A 29 1.38 6.61 3.39
N CYS A 30 0.29 6.52 2.62
CA CYS A 30 0.36 6.44 1.17
C CYS A 30 0.54 7.83 0.54
N ARG A 31 1.73 8.12 0.02
CA ARG A 31 1.98 9.34 -0.76
C ARG A 31 1.64 9.11 -2.24
N SER A 32 0.87 10.02 -2.83
CA SER A 32 0.51 10.01 -4.25
C SER A 32 0.39 11.44 -4.77
N ASP A 33 0.54 11.61 -6.09
CA ASP A 33 0.31 12.84 -6.84
C ASP A 33 -1.17 13.23 -6.95
N ARG A 34 -2.08 12.33 -6.55
CA ARG A 34 -3.53 12.49 -6.57
C ARG A 34 -4.16 11.80 -5.37
N GLU A 35 -5.45 12.01 -5.15
CA GLU A 35 -6.17 11.30 -4.09
C GLU A 35 -6.17 9.78 -4.37
N VAL A 36 -5.84 8.98 -3.35
CA VAL A 36 -5.89 7.52 -3.45
C VAL A 36 -7.36 7.09 -3.47
N PRO A 37 -7.85 6.46 -4.56
CA PRO A 37 -9.24 6.04 -4.65
C PRO A 37 -9.61 5.06 -3.53
N ALA A 38 -10.86 5.13 -3.05
CA ALA A 38 -11.32 4.29 -1.94
C ALA A 38 -11.15 2.78 -2.21
N GLY A 39 -11.28 2.34 -3.47
CA GLY A 39 -11.03 0.94 -3.86
C GLY A 39 -9.58 0.51 -3.66
N GLU A 40 -8.62 1.36 -4.04
CA GLU A 40 -7.19 1.08 -3.84
C GLU A 40 -6.81 1.14 -2.35
N ARG A 41 -7.37 2.08 -1.58
CA ARG A 41 -7.21 2.10 -0.11
C ARG A 41 -7.69 0.78 0.53
N LYS A 42 -8.85 0.27 0.13
CA LYS A 42 -9.39 -1.01 0.63
C LYS A 42 -8.50 -2.20 0.26
N LYS A 43 -7.96 -2.24 -0.97
CA LYS A 43 -7.00 -3.28 -1.37
C LYS A 43 -5.74 -3.23 -0.51
N ILE A 44 -5.18 -2.05 -0.27
CA ILE A 44 -4.00 -1.88 0.58
C ILE A 44 -4.28 -2.41 2.00
N ALA A 45 -5.39 -2.01 2.62
CA ALA A 45 -5.81 -2.51 3.93
C ALA A 45 -5.90 -4.04 3.97
N LEU A 46 -6.59 -4.63 2.98
CA LEU A 46 -6.76 -6.09 2.87
C LEU A 46 -5.42 -6.85 2.74
N PHE A 47 -4.52 -6.38 1.87
CA PHE A 47 -3.26 -7.07 1.60
C PHE A 47 -2.18 -6.83 2.66
N CYS A 48 -2.18 -5.64 3.27
CA CYS A 48 -1.20 -5.27 4.29
C CYS A 48 -1.66 -5.61 5.72
N ASN A 49 -2.93 -6.00 5.89
CA ASN A 49 -3.56 -6.28 7.18
C ASN A 49 -3.44 -5.10 8.15
N VAL A 50 -3.84 -3.93 7.66
CA VAL A 50 -3.92 -2.65 8.39
C VAL A 50 -5.29 -2.02 8.22
#